data_AF-A0A2E0HNR8-F1
#
_entry.id   AF-A0A2E0HNR8-F1
#
_cell.length_a   1.000
_cell.length_b   1.000
_cell.length_c   1.000
_cell.angle_alpha   90.00
_cell.angle_beta   90.00
_cell.angle_gamma   90.00
#
_symmetry.space_group_name_H-M   'P 1'
#
loop_
_entity.id
_entity.type
_entity.pdbx_description
1 polymer ?
#
loop_
_entity_poly.entity_id
_entity_poly.type
_entity_poly.pdbx_seq_one_letter_code
_entity_poly.pdbx_strand_id
1 'polypeptide(L)'
;MSETVEATEMASSTMSEMPFHLRDMNLKFEFSNIHPIFSPIDKVRKEIKFIVLLAFTEWNKELIIALCVGTIAFLLGSLSADIFSGGNPELVGLEGMRKVGSFSFFQMLLALIGWVWFVYLMWTQFPVMRVHSISMLLIWNGLMFLQVLFHQKNSDFPKNMVLSDMMYGVLIMLVIFFFIYFFWKAVIETRDLHVQIHHVHEDVRVMEKEMREHSLVGWGSLLVFWLVNAFYSCWNGVHYVARRSDQNSMFYIMHIISGLLIVPVFMLLMWYPQRMLGSEVRISTTAAITAEIELAQGSLKIQDDAKCPECDADVELQRESDGQLSVPCATETCTNQSGIIGTACNICKEKFPTRFECKSCGVNLPYIDCVPDLEAW
;
A
#
# COMPACT_ATOMS: atom_id res chain seq x y z
N MET A 1 -21.92 20.29 27.96
CA MET A 1 -21.06 20.91 26.92
C MET A 1 -19.62 21.15 27.35
N SER A 2 -19.26 21.09 28.65
CA SER A 2 -17.84 21.20 29.09
C SER A 2 -17.11 19.85 29.09
N GLU A 3 -17.79 18.75 29.46
CA GLU A 3 -17.17 17.42 29.51
C GLU A 3 -16.78 16.88 28.12
N THR A 4 -17.51 17.25 27.07
CA THR A 4 -17.17 16.90 25.68
C THR A 4 -15.96 17.69 25.16
N VAL A 5 -15.72 18.90 25.68
CA VAL A 5 -14.54 19.70 25.34
C VAL A 5 -13.31 19.18 26.09
N GLU A 6 -13.46 18.80 27.36
CA GLU A 6 -12.40 18.22 28.18
C GLU A 6 -11.97 16.81 27.70
N ALA A 7 -12.91 15.99 27.23
CA ALA A 7 -12.61 14.70 26.60
C ALA A 7 -11.91 14.86 25.24
N THR A 8 -12.21 15.93 24.50
CA THR A 8 -11.54 16.24 23.22
C THR A 8 -10.13 16.82 23.47
N GLU A 9 -9.94 17.63 24.51
CA GLU A 9 -8.61 18.12 24.93
C GLU A 9 -7.74 17.00 25.50
N MET A 10 -8.30 16.06 26.27
CA MET A 10 -7.54 14.89 26.76
C MET A 10 -7.19 13.91 25.64
N ALA A 11 -8.06 13.71 24.63
CA ALA A 11 -7.74 12.90 23.45
C ALA A 11 -6.76 13.61 22.48
N SER A 12 -6.80 14.94 22.42
CA SER A 12 -5.80 15.77 21.73
C SER A 12 -4.43 15.71 22.40
N SER A 13 -4.38 15.54 23.72
CA SER A 13 -3.13 15.54 24.51
C SER A 13 -2.30 14.25 24.41
N THR A 14 -2.88 13.16 23.87
CA THR A 14 -2.18 11.88 23.66
C THR A 14 -1.67 11.68 22.24
N MET A 15 -2.00 12.58 21.30
CA MET A 15 -1.26 12.69 20.04
C MET A 15 -0.05 13.58 20.27
N SER A 16 1.15 12.96 20.31
CA SER A 16 2.39 13.64 20.69
C SER A 16 2.54 14.98 19.96
N GLU A 17 2.52 16.07 20.71
CA GLU A 17 2.81 17.42 20.24
C GLU A 17 4.11 17.37 19.42
N MET A 18 4.02 17.71 18.12
CA MET A 18 5.18 17.61 17.23
C MET A 18 6.30 18.51 17.78
N PRO A 19 7.56 18.03 17.87
CA PRO A 19 8.64 18.80 18.49
C PRO A 19 8.95 20.11 17.75
N PHE A 20 8.55 20.20 16.48
CA PHE A 20 8.60 21.40 15.65
C PHE A 20 7.62 21.22 14.47
N HIS A 21 7.14 22.33 13.91
CA HIS A 21 6.21 22.32 12.78
C HIS A 21 6.91 22.48 11.43
N LEU A 22 6.28 21.98 10.36
CA LEU A 22 6.81 22.11 9.01
C LEU A 22 6.82 23.57 8.55
N ARG A 23 5.83 24.38 8.96
CA ARG A 23 5.78 25.82 8.65
C ARG A 23 6.98 26.62 9.17
N ASP A 24 7.60 26.18 10.25
CA ASP A 24 8.71 26.90 10.90
C ASP A 24 10.07 26.58 10.24
N MET A 25 10.07 25.71 9.23
CA MET A 25 11.28 25.21 8.59
C MET A 25 11.83 26.19 7.55
N ASN A 26 12.91 26.86 7.94
CA ASN A 26 13.65 27.77 7.06
C ASN A 26 14.85 27.08 6.40
N LEU A 27 15.07 27.40 5.11
CA LEU A 27 16.27 27.01 4.37
C LEU A 27 17.33 28.10 4.50
N LYS A 28 18.61 27.71 4.56
CA LYS A 28 19.72 28.67 4.53
C LYS A 28 19.86 29.36 3.16
N PHE A 29 19.42 28.68 2.10
CA PHE A 29 19.48 29.17 0.74
C PHE A 29 18.24 28.69 -0.04
N GLU A 30 17.52 29.64 -0.63
CA GLU A 30 16.35 29.39 -1.47
C GLU A 30 16.74 29.60 -2.95
N PHE A 31 16.52 28.58 -3.77
CA PHE A 31 16.73 28.64 -5.22
C PHE A 31 15.69 29.53 -5.93
N SER A 32 14.55 29.79 -5.29
CA SER A 32 13.55 30.78 -5.70
C SER A 32 14.14 32.18 -5.93
N ASN A 33 15.19 32.53 -5.18
CA ASN A 33 15.92 33.81 -5.33
C ASN A 33 16.68 33.91 -6.65
N ILE A 34 17.04 32.77 -7.27
CA ILE A 34 17.66 32.74 -8.60
C ILE A 34 16.58 32.85 -9.67
N HIS A 35 15.55 32.00 -9.59
CA HIS A 35 14.42 32.04 -10.52
C HIS A 35 13.17 31.38 -9.89
N PRO A 36 11.95 31.94 -10.06
CA PRO A 36 10.71 31.40 -9.49
C PRO A 36 10.38 29.96 -9.86
N ILE A 37 10.92 29.48 -11.00
CA ILE A 37 10.75 28.09 -11.47
C ILE A 37 11.29 27.05 -10.48
N PHE A 38 12.22 27.42 -9.61
CA PHE A 38 12.83 26.54 -8.62
C PHE A 38 12.08 26.49 -7.29
N SER A 39 10.97 27.23 -7.15
CA SER A 39 10.13 27.19 -5.95
C SER A 39 9.65 25.79 -5.54
N PRO A 40 9.33 24.83 -6.45
CA PRO A 40 8.98 23.47 -6.05
C PRO A 40 10.16 22.71 -5.44
N ILE A 41 11.39 22.99 -5.89
CA ILE A 41 12.60 22.35 -5.36
C ILE A 41 12.84 22.80 -3.91
N ASP A 42 12.64 24.08 -3.62
CA ASP A 42 12.77 24.58 -2.24
C ASP A 42 11.70 23.98 -1.32
N LYS A 43 10.47 23.78 -1.81
CA LYS A 43 9.42 23.07 -1.06
C LYS A 43 9.85 21.64 -0.71
N VAL A 44 10.32 20.88 -1.70
CA VAL A 44 10.83 19.51 -1.50
C VAL A 44 11.98 19.50 -0.49
N ARG A 45 12.94 20.43 -0.60
CA ARG A 45 14.08 20.53 0.32
C ARG A 45 13.66 20.85 1.75
N LYS A 46 12.68 21.73 1.94
CA LYS A 46 12.11 22.05 3.28
C LYS A 46 11.51 20.79 3.91
N GLU A 47 10.69 20.06 3.15
CA GLU A 47 10.04 18.84 3.63
C GLU A 47 11.03 17.70 3.88
N ILE A 48 12.03 17.47 3.02
CA ILE A 48 13.09 16.48 3.29
C ILE A 48 13.86 16.83 4.56
N LYS A 49 14.24 18.11 4.73
CA LYS A 49 14.92 18.58 5.93
C LYS A 49 14.08 18.31 7.18
N PHE A 50 12.77 18.54 7.11
CA PHE A 50 11.82 18.24 8.16
C PHE A 50 11.79 16.75 8.50
N ILE A 51 11.58 15.89 7.50
CA ILE A 51 11.54 14.43 7.67
C ILE A 51 12.82 13.92 8.34
N VAL A 52 13.99 14.37 7.86
CA VAL A 52 15.28 13.90 8.35
C VAL A 52 15.55 14.39 9.78
N LEU A 53 15.27 15.66 10.09
CA LEU A 53 15.43 16.16 11.45
C LEU A 53 14.50 15.45 12.42
N LEU A 54 13.25 15.20 12.00
CA LEU A 54 12.26 14.51 12.83
C LEU A 54 12.69 13.05 13.08
N ALA A 55 13.24 12.39 12.06
CA ALA A 55 13.82 11.06 12.20
C ALA A 55 14.95 11.04 13.23
N PHE A 56 15.89 11.99 13.16
CA PHE A 56 16.98 12.07 14.13
C PHE A 56 16.52 12.33 15.57
N THR A 57 15.41 13.05 15.76
CA THR A 57 14.87 13.32 17.10
C THR A 57 14.05 12.17 17.67
N GLU A 58 13.33 11.44 16.83
CA GLU A 58 12.34 10.46 17.29
C GLU A 58 12.78 8.99 17.12
N TRP A 59 13.82 8.70 16.33
CA TRP A 59 14.25 7.32 16.13
C TRP A 59 14.73 6.68 17.43
N ASN A 60 13.97 5.68 17.87
CA ASN A 60 14.27 4.90 19.05
C ASN A 60 15.39 3.87 18.79
N LYS A 61 15.85 3.22 19.86
CA LYS A 61 16.88 2.18 19.78
C LYS A 61 16.47 1.02 18.88
N GLU A 62 15.18 0.70 18.83
CA GLU A 62 14.65 -0.43 18.05
C GLU A 62 14.76 -0.18 16.55
N LEU A 63 14.44 1.04 16.09
CA LEU A 63 14.63 1.46 14.71
C LEU A 63 16.12 1.49 14.33
N ILE A 64 17.00 1.93 15.23
CA ILE A 64 18.45 1.90 14.98
C ILE A 64 18.95 0.45 14.86
N ILE A 65 18.46 -0.47 15.71
CA ILE A 65 18.77 -1.89 15.60
C ILE A 65 18.29 -2.45 14.26
N ALA A 66 17.07 -2.12 13.84
CA ALA A 66 16.54 -2.56 12.54
C ALA A 66 17.40 -2.05 11.37
N LEU A 67 17.83 -0.78 11.40
CA LEU A 67 18.74 -0.23 10.41
C LEU A 67 20.06 -1.01 10.38
N CYS A 68 20.69 -1.21 11.53
CA CYS A 68 21.95 -1.95 11.63
C CYS A 68 21.81 -3.39 11.11
N VAL A 69 20.74 -4.10 11.46
CA VAL A 69 20.50 -5.46 10.98
C VAL A 69 20.34 -5.49 9.46
N GLY A 70 19.53 -4.59 8.89
CA GLY A 70 19.34 -4.50 7.44
C GLY A 70 20.63 -4.16 6.69
N THR A 71 21.41 -3.21 7.22
CA THR A 71 22.72 -2.84 6.65
C THR A 71 23.72 -3.98 6.71
N ILE A 72 23.81 -4.70 7.84
CA ILE A 72 24.69 -5.87 7.98
C ILE A 72 24.25 -7.00 7.05
N ALA A 73 22.94 -7.28 6.95
CA ALA A 73 22.41 -8.29 6.04
C ALA A 73 22.75 -7.99 4.57
N PHE A 74 22.63 -6.72 4.16
CA PHE A 74 23.05 -6.28 2.83
C PHE A 74 24.56 -6.47 2.62
N LEU A 75 25.40 -6.00 3.55
CA LEU A 75 26.85 -6.12 3.43
C LEU A 75 27.31 -7.58 3.38
N LEU A 76 26.74 -8.45 4.20
CA LEU A 76 27.03 -9.88 4.15
C LEU A 76 26.60 -10.50 2.84
N GLY A 77 25.46 -10.09 2.27
CA GLY A 77 25.02 -10.58 0.96
C GLY A 77 25.96 -10.14 -0.17
N SER A 78 26.42 -8.89 -0.13
CA SER A 78 27.16 -8.28 -1.25
C SER A 78 28.68 -8.46 -1.16
N LEU A 79 29.27 -8.55 0.04
CA LEU A 79 30.73 -8.65 0.28
C LEU A 79 31.27 -10.08 0.29
N SER A 80 30.84 -10.94 -0.64
CA SER A 80 31.36 -12.31 -0.74
C SER A 80 32.60 -12.39 -1.63
N ALA A 81 33.60 -13.18 -1.23
CA ALA A 81 34.81 -13.42 -2.01
C ALA A 81 34.52 -14.09 -3.37
N ASP A 82 33.47 -14.92 -3.43
CA ASP A 82 33.02 -15.56 -4.67
C ASP A 82 32.35 -14.56 -5.63
N ILE A 83 31.70 -13.53 -5.08
CA ILE A 83 31.15 -12.42 -5.89
C ILE A 83 32.29 -11.53 -6.38
N PHE A 84 33.25 -11.22 -5.52
CA PHE A 84 34.39 -10.38 -5.88
C PHE A 84 35.26 -11.02 -6.98
N SER A 85 35.49 -12.33 -6.91
CA SER A 85 36.25 -13.07 -7.94
C SER A 85 35.47 -13.36 -9.23
N GLY A 86 34.16 -13.08 -9.27
CA GLY A 86 33.30 -13.29 -10.44
C GLY A 86 32.82 -14.75 -10.66
N GLY A 87 33.34 -15.70 -9.86
CA GLY A 87 32.97 -17.12 -9.89
C GLY A 87 33.26 -17.83 -11.23
N ASN A 88 32.88 -19.12 -11.32
CA ASN A 88 32.99 -19.89 -12.57
C ASN A 88 31.63 -19.90 -13.32
N PRO A 89 31.56 -19.39 -14.58
CA PRO A 89 30.32 -19.32 -15.37
C PRO A 89 29.75 -20.69 -15.79
N GLU A 90 30.57 -21.73 -15.85
CA GLU A 90 30.14 -23.07 -16.28
C GLU A 90 29.36 -23.80 -15.18
N LEU A 91 29.42 -23.29 -13.94
CA LEU A 91 28.79 -23.89 -12.80
C LEU A 91 27.53 -23.12 -12.44
N VAL A 92 26.37 -23.70 -12.77
CA VAL A 92 25.06 -23.10 -12.51
C VAL A 92 24.20 -24.00 -11.61
N GLY A 93 23.23 -23.41 -10.94
CA GLY A 93 22.27 -24.12 -10.10
C GLY A 93 22.90 -24.84 -8.90
N LEU A 94 22.43 -26.05 -8.63
CA LEU A 94 22.81 -26.84 -7.45
C LEU A 94 24.29 -27.25 -7.45
N GLU A 95 24.87 -27.44 -8.64
CA GLU A 95 26.29 -27.77 -8.80
C GLU A 95 27.18 -26.55 -8.52
N GLY A 96 26.75 -25.35 -8.96
CA GLY A 96 27.39 -24.08 -8.59
C GLY A 96 27.36 -23.84 -7.08
N MET A 97 26.21 -24.04 -6.43
CA MET A 97 26.07 -23.87 -4.98
C MET A 97 26.98 -24.80 -4.17
N ARG A 98 27.27 -26.01 -4.66
CA ARG A 98 28.17 -26.95 -3.99
C ARG A 98 29.65 -26.59 -4.10
N LYS A 99 30.04 -25.78 -5.09
CA LYS A 99 31.43 -25.32 -5.27
C LYS A 99 31.73 -23.97 -4.61
N VAL A 100 30.73 -23.31 -4.04
CA VAL A 100 30.91 -22.09 -3.24
C VAL A 100 31.82 -22.38 -2.05
N GLY A 101 32.76 -21.49 -1.75
CA GLY A 101 33.66 -21.66 -0.61
C GLY A 101 32.88 -21.74 0.70
N SER A 102 33.30 -22.57 1.65
CA SER A 102 32.56 -22.78 2.91
C SER A 102 32.32 -21.48 3.69
N PHE A 103 33.25 -20.53 3.63
CA PHE A 103 33.09 -19.21 4.23
C PHE A 103 32.00 -18.37 3.53
N SER A 104 32.04 -18.26 2.21
CA SER A 104 31.03 -17.55 1.41
C SER A 104 29.64 -18.17 1.56
N PHE A 105 29.56 -19.50 1.66
CA PHE A 105 28.32 -20.22 1.91
C PHE A 105 27.73 -19.85 3.28
N PHE A 106 28.56 -19.85 4.34
CA PHE A 106 28.12 -19.43 5.67
C PHE A 106 27.68 -17.96 5.70
N GLN A 107 28.43 -17.07 5.04
CA GLN A 107 28.09 -15.66 4.90
C GLN A 107 26.75 -15.45 4.19
N MET A 108 26.48 -16.19 3.10
CA MET A 108 25.20 -16.16 2.40
C MET A 108 24.03 -16.61 3.29
N LEU A 109 24.21 -17.68 4.07
CA LEU A 109 23.20 -18.15 5.01
C LEU A 109 22.91 -17.10 6.10
N LEU A 110 23.96 -16.47 6.64
CA LEU A 110 23.83 -15.44 7.67
C LEU A 110 23.17 -14.18 7.11
N ALA A 111 23.45 -13.80 5.87
CA ALA A 111 22.75 -12.73 5.17
C ALA A 111 21.25 -13.03 5.01
N LEU A 112 20.89 -14.26 4.65
CA LEU A 112 19.49 -14.69 4.53
C LEU A 112 18.75 -14.61 5.87
N ILE A 113 19.36 -15.13 6.94
CA ILE A 113 18.80 -15.02 8.30
C ILE A 113 18.67 -13.54 8.70
N GLY A 114 19.66 -12.72 8.40
CA GLY A 114 19.64 -11.27 8.64
C GLY A 114 18.49 -10.57 7.93
N TRP A 115 18.21 -10.92 6.67
CA TRP A 115 17.08 -10.39 5.92
C TRP A 115 15.73 -10.82 6.50
N VAL A 116 15.58 -12.08 6.90
CA VAL A 116 14.35 -12.56 7.57
C VAL A 116 14.14 -11.81 8.89
N TRP A 117 15.19 -11.62 9.67
CA TRP A 117 15.14 -10.85 10.90
C TRP A 117 14.79 -9.38 10.63
N PHE A 118 15.37 -8.77 9.61
CA PHE A 118 15.05 -7.40 9.20
C PHE A 118 13.57 -7.25 8.82
N VAL A 119 13.03 -8.17 8.02
CA VAL A 119 11.59 -8.20 7.66
C VAL A 119 10.73 -8.29 8.91
N TYR A 120 11.09 -9.17 9.86
CA TYR A 120 10.39 -9.29 11.13
C TYR A 120 10.40 -7.97 11.92
N LEU A 121 11.54 -7.30 12.02
CA LEU A 121 11.64 -5.99 12.69
C LEU A 121 10.80 -4.92 11.99
N MET A 122 10.81 -4.87 10.66
CA MET A 122 9.97 -3.94 9.91
C MET A 122 8.49 -4.19 10.17
N TRP A 123 8.08 -5.46 10.25
CA TRP A 123 6.69 -5.85 10.51
C TRP A 123 6.22 -5.43 11.91
N THR A 124 7.08 -5.58 12.92
CA THR A 124 6.75 -5.26 14.31
C THR A 124 6.75 -3.75 14.55
N GLN A 125 7.74 -3.04 14.01
CA GLN A 125 7.88 -1.59 14.19
C GLN A 125 6.88 -0.80 13.35
N PHE A 126 6.48 -1.33 12.19
CA PHE A 126 5.61 -0.62 11.27
C PHE A 126 4.27 -1.31 11.00
N PRO A 127 3.37 -1.42 12.00
CA PRO A 127 2.11 -2.16 11.87
C PRO A 127 1.19 -1.64 10.76
N VAL A 128 1.11 -0.32 10.61
CA VAL A 128 0.27 0.34 9.61
C VAL A 128 0.78 0.12 8.19
N MET A 129 2.10 0.01 8.03
CA MET A 129 2.79 -0.16 6.74
C MET A 129 3.13 -1.62 6.41
N ARG A 130 2.70 -2.61 7.20
CA ARG A 130 3.12 -4.02 7.07
C ARG A 130 3.06 -4.55 5.63
N VAL A 131 1.88 -4.46 5.01
CA VAL A 131 1.67 -4.98 3.65
C VAL A 131 2.56 -4.25 2.66
N HIS A 132 2.57 -2.91 2.72
CA HIS A 132 3.34 -2.08 1.81
C HIS A 132 4.86 -2.26 1.97
N SER A 133 5.35 -2.51 3.19
CA SER A 133 6.76 -2.79 3.47
C SER A 133 7.22 -4.08 2.78
N ILE A 134 6.40 -5.13 2.80
CA ILE A 134 6.67 -6.39 2.12
C ILE A 134 6.61 -6.20 0.61
N SER A 135 5.58 -5.51 0.10
CA SER A 135 5.46 -5.19 -1.32
C SER A 135 6.68 -4.42 -1.84
N MET A 136 7.21 -3.47 -1.07
CA MET A 136 8.39 -2.70 -1.44
C MET A 136 9.68 -3.55 -1.43
N LEU A 137 9.82 -4.50 -0.50
CA LEU A 137 10.93 -5.47 -0.55
C LEU A 137 10.83 -6.42 -1.74
N LEU A 138 9.60 -6.86 -2.09
CA LEU A 138 9.36 -7.64 -3.30
C LEU A 138 9.66 -6.83 -4.57
N ILE A 139 9.32 -5.54 -4.59
CA ILE A 139 9.69 -4.62 -5.69
C ILE A 139 11.21 -4.51 -5.81
N TRP A 140 11.94 -4.35 -4.70
CA TRP A 140 13.41 -4.28 -4.74
C TRP A 140 14.02 -5.57 -5.31
N ASN A 141 13.52 -6.74 -4.91
CA ASN A 141 13.95 -8.02 -5.50
C ASN A 141 13.51 -8.16 -6.96
N GLY A 142 12.33 -7.65 -7.31
CA GLY A 142 11.85 -7.57 -8.68
C GLY A 142 12.74 -6.70 -9.56
N LEU A 143 13.27 -5.59 -9.04
CA LEU A 143 14.26 -4.75 -9.72
C LEU A 143 15.57 -5.51 -9.96
N MET A 144 16.07 -6.30 -8.98
CA MET A 144 17.23 -7.16 -9.21
C MET A 144 16.96 -8.17 -10.33
N PHE A 145 15.83 -8.87 -10.29
CA PHE A 145 15.47 -9.88 -11.29
C PHE A 145 15.27 -9.27 -12.69
N LEU A 146 14.63 -8.10 -12.76
CA LEU A 146 14.52 -7.29 -13.96
C LEU A 146 15.89 -7.03 -14.60
N GLN A 147 16.88 -6.58 -13.80
CA GLN A 147 18.21 -6.27 -14.31
C GLN A 147 18.92 -7.53 -14.83
N VAL A 148 18.73 -8.69 -14.19
CA VAL A 148 19.26 -9.97 -14.68
C VAL A 148 18.71 -10.28 -16.07
N LEU A 149 17.41 -10.11 -16.30
CA LEU A 149 16.80 -10.36 -17.60
C LEU A 149 17.31 -9.41 -18.70
N PHE A 150 17.58 -8.15 -18.35
CA PHE A 150 18.18 -7.21 -19.30
C PHE A 150 19.61 -7.58 -19.69
N HIS A 151 20.40 -8.11 -18.74
CA HIS A 151 21.80 -8.43 -18.98
C HIS A 151 22.06 -9.87 -19.48
N GLN A 152 21.11 -10.79 -19.32
CA GLN A 152 21.29 -12.20 -19.67
C GLN A 152 21.74 -12.41 -21.13
N LYS A 153 21.15 -11.65 -22.05
CA LYS A 153 21.48 -11.68 -23.49
C LYS A 153 22.28 -10.48 -23.96
N ASN A 154 22.35 -9.42 -23.15
CA ASN A 154 23.03 -8.17 -23.48
C ASN A 154 23.95 -7.75 -22.32
N SER A 155 25.18 -8.28 -22.27
CA SER A 155 26.12 -8.02 -21.16
C SER A 155 26.47 -6.53 -20.97
N ASP A 156 26.44 -5.74 -22.04
CA ASP A 156 26.77 -4.32 -22.04
C ASP A 156 25.56 -3.37 -21.96
N PHE A 157 24.38 -3.88 -21.59
CA PHE A 157 23.16 -3.08 -21.45
C PHE A 157 23.41 -1.76 -20.66
N PRO A 158 22.99 -0.59 -21.18
CA PRO A 158 22.08 -0.36 -22.32
C PRO A 158 22.74 -0.22 -23.70
N LYS A 159 24.06 -0.44 -23.83
CA LYS A 159 24.73 -0.35 -25.13
C LYS A 159 24.42 -1.58 -25.98
N ASN A 160 24.23 -1.38 -27.27
CA ASN A 160 23.98 -2.43 -28.27
C ASN A 160 22.79 -3.36 -27.92
N MET A 161 21.77 -2.82 -27.26
CA MET A 161 20.62 -3.60 -26.81
C MET A 161 19.70 -4.02 -27.97
N VAL A 162 19.27 -5.29 -27.94
CA VAL A 162 18.22 -5.81 -28.81
C VAL A 162 16.89 -5.81 -28.06
N LEU A 163 15.92 -5.01 -28.52
CA LEU A 163 14.63 -4.82 -27.83
C LEU A 163 13.84 -6.12 -27.63
N SER A 164 13.88 -7.03 -28.61
CA SER A 164 13.14 -8.29 -28.56
C SER A 164 13.57 -9.19 -27.40
N ASP A 165 14.82 -9.07 -26.97
CA ASP A 165 15.40 -9.88 -25.89
C ASP A 165 15.03 -9.38 -24.49
N MET A 166 14.47 -8.17 -24.39
CA MET A 166 14.17 -7.51 -23.12
C MET A 166 12.68 -7.54 -22.76
N MET A 167 11.83 -8.18 -23.57
CA MET A 167 10.36 -8.16 -23.40
C MET A 167 9.91 -8.50 -21.98
N TYR A 168 10.45 -9.58 -21.40
CA TYR A 168 10.09 -10.00 -20.03
C TYR A 168 10.53 -8.99 -18.97
N GLY A 169 11.70 -8.36 -19.15
CA GLY A 169 12.14 -7.31 -18.26
C GLY A 169 11.24 -6.07 -18.36
N VAL A 170 10.88 -5.64 -19.58
CA VAL A 170 9.96 -4.50 -19.76
C VAL A 170 8.61 -4.77 -19.09
N LEU A 171 8.07 -5.98 -19.19
CA LEU A 171 6.84 -6.37 -18.50
C LEU A 171 6.95 -6.21 -16.98
N ILE A 172 8.02 -6.72 -16.37
CA ILE A 172 8.26 -6.59 -14.92
C ILE A 172 8.42 -5.12 -14.51
N MET A 173 9.11 -4.31 -15.33
CA MET A 173 9.24 -2.87 -15.08
C MET A 173 7.87 -2.17 -15.03
N LEU A 174 6.97 -2.49 -15.95
CA LEU A 174 5.60 -1.93 -15.95
C LEU A 174 4.83 -2.34 -14.68
N VAL A 175 4.93 -3.60 -14.27
CA VAL A 175 4.31 -4.10 -13.03
C VAL A 175 4.87 -3.36 -11.80
N ILE A 176 6.19 -3.15 -11.75
CA ILE A 176 6.83 -2.40 -10.67
C ILE A 176 6.32 -0.96 -10.63
N PHE A 177 6.26 -0.26 -11.77
CA PHE A 177 5.72 1.11 -11.81
C PHE A 177 4.26 1.16 -11.38
N PHE A 178 3.45 0.17 -11.77
CA PHE A 178 2.07 0.07 -11.33
C PHE A 178 1.96 -0.05 -9.79
N PHE A 179 2.73 -0.95 -9.16
CA PHE A 179 2.69 -1.10 -7.70
C PHE A 179 3.26 0.11 -6.96
N ILE A 180 4.31 0.76 -7.48
CA ILE A 180 4.84 2.00 -6.88
C ILE A 180 3.81 3.13 -6.97
N TYR A 181 3.13 3.26 -8.11
CA TYR A 181 2.05 4.24 -8.26
C TYR A 181 0.91 3.95 -7.28
N PHE A 182 0.49 2.69 -7.16
CA PHE A 182 -0.54 2.29 -6.21
C PHE A 182 -0.14 2.60 -4.76
N PHE A 183 1.10 2.28 -4.38
CA PHE A 183 1.64 2.60 -3.07
C PHE A 183 1.66 4.11 -2.80
N TRP A 184 2.17 4.89 -3.76
CA TRP A 184 2.19 6.35 -3.69
C TRP A 184 0.79 6.92 -3.47
N LYS A 185 -0.18 6.43 -4.25
CA LYS A 185 -1.59 6.85 -4.17
C LYS A 185 -2.24 6.44 -2.85
N ALA A 186 -2.04 5.21 -2.38
CA ALA A 186 -2.62 4.72 -1.13
C ALA A 186 -2.20 5.61 0.06
N VAL A 187 -0.92 5.98 0.14
CA VAL A 187 -0.41 6.83 1.22
C VAL A 187 -0.98 8.25 1.16
N ILE A 188 -1.04 8.86 -0.04
CA ILE A 188 -1.62 10.20 -0.21
C ILE A 188 -3.10 10.21 0.18
N GLU A 189 -3.88 9.26 -0.32
CA GLU A 189 -5.33 9.18 -0.08
C GLU A 189 -5.62 8.91 1.40
N THR A 190 -4.87 8.01 2.04
CA THR A 190 -5.03 7.74 3.48
C THR A 190 -4.72 8.98 4.32
N ARG A 191 -3.68 9.74 3.95
CA ARG A 191 -3.34 10.99 4.63
C ARG A 191 -4.41 12.06 4.42
N ASP A 192 -4.92 12.21 3.20
CA ASP A 192 -5.98 13.20 2.93
C ASP A 192 -7.24 12.88 3.74
N LEU A 193 -7.61 11.60 3.83
CA LEU A 193 -8.72 11.13 4.66
C LEU A 193 -8.45 11.35 6.16
N HIS A 194 -7.25 11.07 6.65
CA HIS A 194 -6.87 11.32 8.04
C HIS A 194 -7.06 12.79 8.43
N VAL A 195 -6.60 13.72 7.58
CA VAL A 195 -6.77 15.16 7.83
C VAL A 195 -8.25 15.56 7.83
N GLN A 196 -9.05 14.99 6.93
CA GLN A 196 -10.50 15.28 6.86
C GLN A 196 -11.27 14.74 8.07
N ILE A 197 -10.83 13.65 8.70
CA ILE A 197 -11.52 13.07 9.86
C ILE A 197 -11.07 13.73 11.16
N HIS A 198 -9.76 13.90 11.36
CA HIS A 198 -9.20 14.32 12.65
C HIS A 198 -8.95 15.82 12.78
N HIS A 199 -8.81 16.54 11.67
CA HIS A 199 -8.51 17.97 11.65
C HIS A 199 -9.59 18.79 10.92
N VAL A 200 -10.84 18.29 10.92
CA VAL A 200 -11.96 19.02 10.33
C VAL A 200 -12.21 20.31 11.11
N HIS A 201 -12.30 21.41 10.39
CA HIS A 201 -12.63 22.71 10.97
C HIS A 201 -13.54 23.47 10.02
N GLU A 202 -14.49 24.21 10.59
CA GLU A 202 -15.42 25.05 9.82
C GLU A 202 -14.71 26.13 8.96
N ASP A 203 -13.50 26.56 9.36
CA ASP A 203 -12.69 27.51 8.59
C ASP A 203 -11.75 26.75 7.64
N VAL A 204 -12.00 26.93 6.34
CA VAL A 204 -11.17 26.38 5.25
C VAL A 204 -9.69 26.76 5.37
N ARG A 205 -9.36 27.91 5.96
CA ARG A 205 -7.97 28.37 6.13
C ARG A 205 -7.22 27.58 7.19
N VAL A 206 -7.92 27.12 8.23
CA VAL A 206 -7.32 26.27 9.26
C VAL A 206 -7.09 24.88 8.66
N MET A 207 -8.07 24.35 7.93
CA MET A 207 -7.93 23.09 7.20
C MET A 207 -6.76 23.11 6.20
N GLU A 208 -6.60 24.17 5.40
CA GLU A 208 -5.47 24.33 4.47
C GLU A 208 -4.11 24.39 5.17
N LYS A 209 -4.06 24.88 6.41
CA LYS A 209 -2.83 24.87 7.22
C LYS A 209 -2.52 23.47 7.70
N GLU A 210 -3.50 22.73 8.20
CA GLU A 210 -3.33 21.35 8.66
C GLU A 210 -2.96 20.40 7.50
N MET A 211 -3.55 20.60 6.31
CA MET A 211 -3.14 19.88 5.09
C MET A 211 -1.70 20.20 4.68
N ARG A 212 -1.23 21.43 4.94
CA ARG A 212 0.16 21.82 4.69
C ARG A 212 1.13 21.19 5.68
N GLU A 213 0.78 21.15 6.97
CA GLU A 213 1.59 20.47 7.99
C GLU A 213 1.75 18.98 7.69
N HIS A 214 0.70 18.33 7.16
CA HIS A 214 0.73 16.94 6.72
C HIS A 214 1.12 16.77 5.23
N SER A 215 1.94 17.67 4.68
CA SER A 215 2.41 17.54 3.30
C SER A 215 3.30 16.31 3.11
N LEU A 216 3.03 15.57 2.03
CA LEU A 216 3.75 14.36 1.62
C LEU A 216 4.60 14.56 0.35
N VAL A 217 4.86 15.81 -0.05
CA VAL A 217 5.62 16.10 -1.28
C VAL A 217 7.09 15.66 -1.11
N GLY A 218 7.69 15.94 0.05
CA GLY A 218 9.03 15.48 0.42
C GLY A 218 9.10 13.95 0.49
N TRP A 219 8.09 13.30 1.07
CA TRP A 219 8.02 11.84 1.11
C TRP A 219 7.91 11.23 -0.30
N GLY A 220 7.08 11.79 -1.18
CA GLY A 220 7.01 11.38 -2.58
C GLY A 220 8.35 11.50 -3.31
N SER A 221 9.12 12.55 -3.01
CA SER A 221 10.48 12.69 -3.55
C SER A 221 11.45 11.63 -3.02
N LEU A 222 11.33 11.22 -1.75
CA LEU A 222 12.09 10.11 -1.18
C LEU A 222 11.73 8.78 -1.86
N LEU A 223 10.47 8.59 -2.25
CA LEU A 223 10.01 7.38 -2.95
C LEU A 223 10.64 7.26 -4.33
N VAL A 224 10.64 8.37 -5.08
CA VAL A 224 11.33 8.44 -6.39
C VAL A 224 12.83 8.22 -6.22
N PHE A 225 13.44 8.86 -5.23
CA PHE A 225 14.86 8.70 -4.94
C PHE A 225 15.22 7.26 -4.57
N TRP A 226 14.41 6.61 -3.72
CA TRP A 226 14.58 5.19 -3.38
C TRP A 226 14.51 4.30 -4.61
N LEU A 227 13.52 4.51 -5.49
CA LEU A 227 13.35 3.73 -6.72
C LEU A 227 14.55 3.88 -7.66
N VAL A 228 15.00 5.12 -7.89
CA VAL A 228 16.15 5.41 -8.75
C VAL A 228 17.42 4.81 -8.16
N ASN A 229 17.65 4.97 -6.85
CA ASN A 229 18.82 4.42 -6.18
C ASN A 229 18.80 2.89 -6.16
N ALA A 230 17.63 2.26 -5.94
CA ALA A 230 17.46 0.82 -6.04
C ALA A 230 17.75 0.32 -7.46
N PHE A 231 17.15 0.94 -8.48
CA PHE A 231 17.42 0.60 -9.88
C PHE A 231 18.91 0.74 -10.21
N TYR A 232 19.56 1.83 -9.80
CA TYR A 232 20.98 2.07 -10.02
C TYR A 232 21.85 1.03 -9.31
N SER A 233 21.55 0.70 -8.06
CA SER A 233 22.26 -0.35 -7.31
C SER A 233 22.12 -1.71 -7.98
N CYS A 234 20.89 -2.10 -8.35
CA CYS A 234 20.61 -3.36 -9.04
C CYS A 234 21.33 -3.44 -10.39
N TRP A 235 21.30 -2.35 -11.16
CA TRP A 235 21.99 -2.27 -12.44
C TRP A 235 23.49 -2.46 -12.27
N ASN A 236 24.14 -1.72 -11.36
CA ASN A 236 25.58 -1.85 -11.11
C ASN A 236 25.98 -3.26 -10.67
N GLY A 237 25.19 -3.88 -9.77
CA GLY A 237 25.48 -5.23 -9.27
C GLY A 237 25.39 -6.28 -10.36
N VAL A 238 24.32 -6.26 -11.16
CA VAL A 238 24.16 -7.21 -12.27
C VAL A 238 25.15 -6.93 -13.40
N HIS A 239 25.41 -5.66 -13.72
CA HIS A 239 26.36 -5.27 -14.76
C HIS A 239 27.77 -5.77 -14.45
N TYR A 240 28.20 -5.69 -13.17
CA TYR A 240 29.46 -6.25 -12.71
C TYR A 240 29.54 -7.77 -12.96
N VAL A 241 28.50 -8.52 -12.61
CA VAL A 241 28.46 -9.98 -12.80
C VAL A 241 28.35 -10.37 -14.28
N ALA A 242 27.62 -9.60 -15.08
CA ALA A 242 27.47 -9.84 -16.52
C ALA A 242 28.79 -9.62 -17.26
N ARG A 243 29.59 -8.62 -16.83
CA ARG A 243 30.90 -8.30 -17.39
C ARG A 243 32.07 -8.88 -16.61
N ARG A 244 31.90 -10.05 -16.00
CA ARG A 244 32.95 -10.69 -15.18
C ARG A 244 34.32 -10.90 -15.87
N SER A 245 34.36 -10.89 -17.20
CA SER A 245 35.61 -10.93 -17.98
C SER A 245 36.39 -9.62 -17.97
N ASP A 246 35.73 -8.51 -17.62
CA ASP A 246 36.26 -7.17 -17.57
C ASP A 246 36.51 -6.79 -16.10
N GLN A 247 37.75 -6.54 -15.71
CA GLN A 247 38.15 -6.39 -14.29
C GLN A 247 37.75 -5.04 -13.66
N ASN A 248 36.65 -4.44 -14.10
CA ASN A 248 36.24 -3.13 -13.62
C ASN A 248 35.45 -3.22 -12.30
N SER A 249 36.16 -3.18 -11.18
CA SER A 249 35.58 -3.18 -9.83
C SER A 249 34.76 -1.92 -9.49
N MET A 250 34.74 -0.89 -10.34
CA MET A 250 34.00 0.34 -10.08
C MET A 250 32.49 0.10 -9.95
N PHE A 251 31.94 -0.76 -10.81
CA PHE A 251 30.52 -1.12 -10.76
C PHE A 251 30.16 -1.83 -9.44
N TYR A 252 31.05 -2.69 -8.95
CA TYR A 252 30.88 -3.34 -7.65
C TYR A 252 30.88 -2.33 -6.50
N ILE A 253 31.82 -1.38 -6.47
CA ILE A 253 31.86 -0.32 -5.43
C ILE A 253 30.58 0.53 -5.47
N MET A 254 30.14 0.90 -6.67
CA MET A 254 28.90 1.67 -6.85
C MET A 254 27.66 0.91 -6.38
N HIS A 255 27.59 -0.41 -6.59
CA HIS A 255 26.54 -1.26 -6.04
C HIS A 255 26.51 -1.22 -4.49
N ILE A 256 27.68 -1.31 -3.84
CA ILE A 256 27.78 -1.27 -2.37
C ILE A 256 27.34 0.10 -1.83
N ILE A 257 27.87 1.20 -2.36
CA ILE A 257 27.56 2.56 -1.88
C ILE A 257 26.07 2.86 -2.04
N SER A 258 25.52 2.60 -3.24
CA SER A 258 24.11 2.82 -3.51
C SER A 258 23.22 1.91 -2.66
N GLY A 259 23.59 0.63 -2.49
CA GLY A 259 22.83 -0.32 -1.70
C GLY A 259 22.80 -0.02 -0.20
N LEU A 260 23.91 0.48 0.37
CA LEU A 260 23.96 1.00 1.75
C LEU A 260 22.98 2.13 1.98
N LEU A 261 22.69 2.92 0.95
CA LEU A 261 21.75 4.04 1.00
C LEU A 261 20.29 3.58 0.87
N ILE A 262 20.01 2.44 0.23
CA ILE A 262 18.63 1.94 0.05
C ILE A 262 17.96 1.65 1.38
N VAL A 263 18.66 1.01 2.32
CA VAL A 263 18.09 0.59 3.62
C VAL A 263 17.60 1.77 4.47
N PRO A 264 18.39 2.82 4.76
CA PRO A 264 17.91 3.94 5.55
C PRO A 264 16.79 4.72 4.85
N VAL A 265 16.84 4.88 3.52
CA VAL A 265 15.75 5.53 2.78
C VAL A 265 14.48 4.69 2.81
N PHE A 266 14.59 3.37 2.68
CA PHE A 266 13.47 2.44 2.83
C PHE A 266 12.81 2.58 4.21
N MET A 267 13.60 2.66 5.28
CA MET A 267 13.07 2.88 6.62
C MET A 267 12.37 4.22 6.76
N LEU A 268 12.92 5.31 6.20
CA LEU A 268 12.26 6.61 6.17
C LEU A 268 10.91 6.57 5.41
N LEU A 269 10.84 5.82 4.32
CA LEU A 269 9.60 5.65 3.54
C LEU A 269 8.49 4.96 4.33
N MET A 270 8.83 4.01 5.19
CA MET A 270 7.87 3.32 6.06
C MET A 270 7.52 4.15 7.30
N TRP A 271 8.54 4.74 7.91
CA TRP A 271 8.40 5.47 9.17
C TRP A 271 7.56 6.74 9.03
N TYR A 272 7.82 7.58 8.02
CA TYR A 272 7.20 8.90 7.95
C TYR A 272 5.66 8.87 7.79
N PRO A 273 5.08 8.07 6.86
CA PRO A 273 3.62 7.94 6.77
C PRO A 273 2.99 7.41 8.05
N GLN A 274 3.59 6.39 8.68
CA GLN A 274 3.07 5.84 9.93
C GLN A 274 3.12 6.87 11.07
N ARG A 275 4.20 7.65 11.15
CA ARG A 275 4.34 8.71 12.16
C ARG A 275 3.27 9.81 11.99
N MET A 276 2.90 10.10 10.74
CA MET A 276 1.87 11.10 10.41
C MET A 276 0.44 10.60 10.57
N LEU A 277 0.21 9.29 10.41
CA LEU A 277 -1.12 8.68 10.48
C LEU A 277 -1.46 8.09 11.86
N GLY A 278 -0.48 7.93 12.75
CA GLY A 278 -0.65 7.23 14.02
C GLY A 278 -0.69 5.70 13.86
N SER A 279 -1.00 4.99 14.94
CA SER A 279 -0.94 3.51 15.01
C SER A 279 -2.25 2.80 14.64
N GLU A 280 -3.36 3.52 14.48
CA GLU A 280 -4.71 2.94 14.36
C GLU A 280 -5.26 2.91 12.93
N VAL A 281 -4.61 3.60 11.98
CA VAL A 281 -5.11 3.74 10.60
C VAL A 281 -4.56 2.62 9.70
N ARG A 282 -5.40 2.02 8.85
CA ARG A 282 -4.98 1.10 7.79
C ARG A 282 -4.82 1.86 6.48
N ILE A 283 -3.66 1.74 5.82
CA ILE A 283 -3.39 2.42 4.54
C ILE A 283 -3.94 1.61 3.37
N SER A 284 -4.94 2.17 2.70
CA SER A 284 -5.57 1.62 1.50
C SER A 284 -6.00 2.76 0.57
N THR A 285 -6.16 2.47 -0.72
CA THR A 285 -6.75 3.43 -1.65
C THR A 285 -8.26 3.50 -1.43
N THR A 286 -8.88 4.64 -1.77
CA THR A 286 -10.34 4.80 -1.66
C THR A 286 -11.06 3.70 -2.46
N ALA A 287 -10.55 3.36 -3.65
CA ALA A 287 -11.09 2.28 -4.47
C ALA A 287 -10.99 0.90 -3.79
N ALA A 288 -9.92 0.63 -3.04
CA ALA A 288 -9.79 -0.62 -2.30
C ALA A 288 -10.74 -0.67 -1.10
N ILE A 289 -10.98 0.47 -0.43
CA ILE A 289 -11.98 0.57 0.64
C ILE A 289 -13.38 0.35 0.05
N THR A 290 -13.72 0.99 -1.06
CA THR A 290 -15.00 0.79 -1.75
C THR A 290 -15.16 -0.66 -2.21
N ALA A 291 -14.13 -1.28 -2.79
CA ALA A 291 -14.18 -2.68 -3.17
C ALA A 291 -14.29 -3.62 -1.94
N GLU A 292 -13.62 -3.34 -0.83
CA GLU A 292 -13.78 -4.08 0.43
C GLU A 292 -15.21 -3.91 0.98
N ILE A 293 -15.80 -2.72 0.89
CA ILE A 293 -17.20 -2.45 1.26
C ILE A 293 -18.14 -3.24 0.34
N GLU A 294 -17.96 -3.18 -0.98
CA GLU A 294 -18.77 -3.93 -1.96
C GLU A 294 -18.65 -5.45 -1.78
N LEU A 295 -17.45 -5.95 -1.48
CA LEU A 295 -17.21 -7.38 -1.20
C LEU A 295 -17.76 -7.80 0.17
N ALA A 296 -17.65 -6.96 1.20
CA ALA A 296 -18.19 -7.21 2.53
C ALA A 296 -19.72 -7.07 2.58
N GLN A 297 -20.28 -6.21 1.73
CA GLN A 297 -21.72 -6.10 1.47
C GLN A 297 -22.23 -7.22 0.54
N GLY A 298 -21.38 -8.20 0.20
CA GLY A 298 -21.77 -9.42 -0.50
C GLY A 298 -23.01 -10.05 0.13
N SER A 299 -24.13 -9.96 -0.58
CA SER A 299 -25.45 -10.42 -0.16
C SER A 299 -25.91 -9.86 1.20
N LEU A 300 -26.04 -8.53 1.30
CA LEU A 300 -27.03 -7.97 2.23
C LEU A 300 -28.42 -8.47 1.78
N LYS A 301 -28.85 -9.61 2.30
CA LYS A 301 -30.27 -9.88 2.50
C LYS A 301 -30.73 -8.88 3.54
N ILE A 302 -31.12 -7.70 3.09
CA ILE A 302 -31.81 -6.76 3.96
C ILE A 302 -33.16 -7.43 4.24
N GLN A 303 -33.27 -8.09 5.41
CA GLN A 303 -34.56 -8.31 6.03
C GLN A 303 -35.01 -6.94 6.52
N ASP A 304 -35.54 -6.13 5.61
CA ASP A 304 -36.40 -5.04 6.04
C ASP A 304 -37.63 -5.70 6.66
N ASP A 305 -37.98 -5.28 7.88
CA ASP A 305 -39.22 -5.68 8.55
C ASP A 305 -40.40 -5.12 7.74
N ALA A 306 -40.73 -5.79 6.64
CA ALA A 306 -41.87 -5.44 5.83
C ALA A 306 -43.14 -5.78 6.58
N LYS A 307 -44.02 -4.80 6.67
CA LYS A 307 -45.25 -4.92 7.44
C LYS A 307 -46.44 -4.49 6.60
N CYS A 308 -47.58 -5.09 6.89
CA CYS A 308 -48.84 -4.65 6.31
C CYS A 308 -49.18 -3.24 6.85
N PRO A 309 -49.34 -2.22 6.00
CA PRO A 309 -49.60 -0.86 6.46
C PRO A 309 -50.92 -0.70 7.23
N GLU A 310 -51.87 -1.64 7.05
CA GLU A 310 -53.19 -1.59 7.69
C GLU A 310 -53.26 -2.32 9.04
N CYS A 311 -52.41 -3.32 9.28
CA CYS A 311 -52.51 -4.14 10.50
C CYS A 311 -51.17 -4.50 11.16
N ASP A 312 -50.06 -3.95 10.65
CA ASP A 312 -48.69 -4.16 11.13
C ASP A 312 -48.26 -5.64 11.18
N ALA A 313 -48.95 -6.53 10.46
CA ALA A 313 -48.59 -7.93 10.37
C ALA A 313 -47.35 -8.13 9.50
N ASP A 314 -46.42 -8.97 9.95
CA ASP A 314 -45.16 -9.25 9.25
C ASP A 314 -45.41 -9.87 7.86
N VAL A 315 -44.70 -9.36 6.87
CA VAL A 315 -44.74 -9.80 5.48
C VAL A 315 -43.39 -10.38 5.10
N GLU A 316 -43.37 -11.63 4.65
CA GLU A 316 -42.14 -12.27 4.19
C GLU A 316 -41.78 -11.77 2.78
N LEU A 317 -40.84 -10.83 2.72
CA LEU A 317 -40.21 -10.35 1.49
C LEU A 317 -38.71 -10.12 1.70
N GLN A 318 -37.94 -10.16 0.62
CA GLN A 318 -36.50 -9.92 0.63
C GLN A 318 -36.16 -8.90 -0.45
N ARG A 319 -35.32 -7.91 -0.14
CA ARG A 319 -34.78 -6.98 -1.14
C ARG A 319 -33.41 -7.48 -1.58
N GLU A 320 -33.26 -7.73 -2.88
CA GLU A 320 -31.99 -8.13 -3.49
C GLU A 320 -31.07 -6.92 -3.66
N SER A 321 -29.77 -7.16 -3.85
CA SER A 321 -28.72 -6.12 -3.97
C SER A 321 -28.89 -5.15 -5.13
N ASP A 322 -29.72 -5.50 -6.13
CA ASP A 322 -30.07 -4.66 -7.27
C ASP A 322 -31.30 -3.78 -7.01
N GLY A 323 -31.84 -3.81 -5.79
CA GLY A 323 -33.04 -3.09 -5.37
C GLY A 323 -34.35 -3.79 -5.74
N GLN A 324 -34.31 -4.98 -6.36
CA GLN A 324 -35.52 -5.73 -6.72
C GLN A 324 -36.08 -6.50 -5.52
N LEU A 325 -37.40 -6.67 -5.50
CA LEU A 325 -38.10 -7.40 -4.43
C LEU A 325 -38.27 -8.87 -4.82
N SER A 326 -37.82 -9.78 -3.97
CA SER A 326 -38.06 -11.21 -4.06
C SER A 326 -39.13 -11.64 -3.05
N VAL A 327 -40.10 -12.40 -3.55
CA VAL A 327 -41.30 -12.82 -2.82
C VAL A 327 -41.46 -14.34 -2.88
N PRO A 328 -42.10 -14.97 -1.87
CA PRO A 328 -42.35 -16.40 -1.89
C PRO A 328 -43.32 -16.80 -3.01
N CYS A 329 -43.18 -18.03 -3.50
CA CYS A 329 -44.07 -18.59 -4.50
C CYS A 329 -45.47 -18.86 -3.93
N ALA A 330 -46.53 -18.59 -4.70
CA ALA A 330 -47.92 -18.75 -4.25
C ALA A 330 -48.39 -20.21 -4.15
N THR A 331 -47.75 -21.14 -4.88
CA THR A 331 -48.13 -22.57 -4.88
C THR A 331 -47.58 -23.31 -3.67
N GLU A 332 -48.43 -24.08 -2.99
CA GLU A 332 -48.10 -24.92 -1.83
C GLU A 332 -46.99 -25.96 -2.08
N THR A 333 -46.68 -26.26 -3.35
CA THR A 333 -45.60 -27.16 -3.74
C THR A 333 -44.21 -26.53 -3.72
N CYS A 334 -44.11 -25.20 -3.54
CA CYS A 334 -42.87 -24.42 -3.67
C CYS A 334 -42.58 -23.53 -2.45
N THR A 335 -42.94 -23.97 -1.24
CA THR A 335 -42.92 -23.18 0.02
C THR A 335 -41.58 -22.55 0.38
N ASN A 336 -40.45 -23.07 -0.13
CA ASN A 336 -39.11 -22.57 0.16
C ASN A 336 -38.46 -21.81 -1.01
N GLN A 337 -39.23 -21.44 -2.05
CA GLN A 337 -38.70 -20.70 -3.19
C GLN A 337 -39.16 -19.24 -3.15
N SER A 338 -38.19 -18.33 -3.06
CA SER A 338 -38.35 -16.91 -3.31
C SER A 338 -37.80 -16.56 -4.70
N GLY A 339 -38.39 -15.55 -5.34
CA GLY A 339 -37.91 -15.05 -6.60
C GLY A 339 -38.47 -13.67 -6.93
N ILE A 340 -37.84 -13.01 -7.89
CA ILE A 340 -38.16 -11.64 -8.28
C ILE A 340 -39.61 -11.57 -8.80
N ILE A 341 -40.35 -10.56 -8.35
CA ILE A 341 -41.73 -10.30 -8.77
C ILE A 341 -41.86 -10.36 -10.31
N GLY A 342 -42.82 -11.14 -10.80
CA GLY A 342 -43.12 -11.27 -12.24
C GLY A 342 -42.24 -12.24 -13.02
N THR A 343 -41.17 -12.81 -12.42
CA THR A 343 -40.40 -13.91 -13.01
C THR A 343 -41.12 -15.25 -12.84
N ALA A 344 -40.79 -16.25 -13.66
CA ALA A 344 -41.38 -17.58 -13.56
C ALA A 344 -40.60 -18.45 -12.57
N CYS A 345 -41.31 -19.14 -11.70
CA CYS A 345 -40.73 -20.10 -10.77
C CYS A 345 -40.10 -21.29 -11.52
N ASN A 346 -38.91 -21.71 -11.10
CA ASN A 346 -38.18 -22.80 -11.78
C ASN A 346 -38.85 -24.17 -11.60
N ILE A 347 -39.71 -24.34 -10.58
CA ILE A 347 -40.42 -25.60 -10.30
C ILE A 347 -41.83 -25.58 -10.87
N CYS A 348 -42.68 -24.66 -10.43
CA CYS A 348 -44.09 -24.64 -10.83
C CYS A 348 -44.36 -23.89 -12.14
N LYS A 349 -43.38 -23.15 -12.68
CA LYS A 349 -43.50 -22.29 -13.87
C LYS A 349 -44.56 -21.18 -13.77
N GLU A 350 -45.22 -21.03 -12.63
CA GLU A 350 -46.09 -19.90 -12.36
C GLU A 350 -45.27 -18.65 -12.06
N LYS A 351 -45.86 -17.48 -12.34
CA LYS A 351 -45.21 -16.20 -12.08
C LYS A 351 -45.26 -15.89 -10.58
N PHE A 352 -44.17 -15.36 -10.04
CA PHE A 352 -44.17 -14.83 -8.69
C PHE A 352 -45.21 -13.70 -8.56
N PRO A 353 -46.02 -13.71 -7.48
CA PRO A 353 -47.13 -12.78 -7.32
C PRO A 353 -46.65 -11.34 -7.21
N THR A 354 -47.37 -10.41 -7.83
CA THR A 354 -47.11 -8.96 -7.76
C THR A 354 -47.83 -8.30 -6.59
N ARG A 355 -48.77 -9.01 -5.96
CA ARG A 355 -49.62 -8.52 -4.89
C ARG A 355 -49.61 -9.48 -3.71
N PHE A 356 -49.64 -8.90 -2.52
CA PHE A 356 -49.73 -9.58 -1.24
C PHE A 356 -51.17 -9.53 -0.72
N GLU A 357 -51.69 -10.68 -0.31
CA GLU A 357 -52.97 -10.78 0.39
C GLU A 357 -52.70 -11.04 1.88
N CYS A 358 -53.01 -10.06 2.72
CA CYS A 358 -52.76 -10.17 4.14
C CYS A 358 -53.77 -11.11 4.81
N LYS A 359 -53.31 -12.24 5.37
CA LYS A 359 -54.17 -13.19 6.09
C LYS A 359 -54.80 -12.62 7.36
N SER A 360 -54.21 -11.57 7.95
CA SER A 360 -54.69 -10.98 9.20
C SER A 360 -55.80 -9.95 9.02
N CYS A 361 -55.79 -9.17 7.93
CA CYS A 361 -56.79 -8.11 7.68
C CYS A 361 -57.53 -8.24 6.34
N GLY A 362 -57.19 -9.20 5.49
CA GLY A 362 -57.89 -9.50 4.23
C GLY A 362 -57.69 -8.47 3.12
N VAL A 363 -56.76 -7.52 3.28
CA VAL A 363 -56.45 -6.52 2.25
C VAL A 363 -55.51 -7.09 1.20
N ASN A 364 -55.70 -6.66 -0.05
CA ASN A 364 -54.89 -7.04 -1.19
C ASN A 364 -54.11 -5.80 -1.66
N LEU A 365 -52.80 -5.80 -1.40
CA LEU A 365 -51.90 -4.67 -1.63
C LEU A 365 -50.74 -5.08 -2.55
N PRO A 366 -50.22 -4.19 -3.39
CA PRO A 366 -48.92 -4.37 -4.03
C PRO A 366 -47.81 -4.63 -3.00
N TYR A 367 -46.87 -5.54 -3.29
CA TYR A 367 -45.75 -5.82 -2.37
C TYR A 367 -44.87 -4.60 -2.07
N ILE A 368 -44.82 -3.64 -3.00
CA ILE A 368 -44.04 -2.40 -2.82
C ILE A 368 -44.59 -1.53 -1.68
N ASP A 369 -45.88 -1.58 -1.41
CA ASP A 369 -46.53 -0.78 -0.35
C ASP A 369 -46.30 -1.37 1.06
N CYS A 370 -45.75 -2.59 1.15
CA CYS A 370 -45.38 -3.24 2.40
C CYS A 370 -43.93 -2.92 2.84
N VAL A 371 -43.15 -2.24 1.98
CA VAL A 371 -41.77 -1.86 2.26
C VAL A 371 -41.77 -0.46 2.88
N PRO A 372 -41.14 -0.24 4.04
CA PRO A 372 -41.05 1.11 4.61
C PRO A 372 -40.20 2.01 3.71
N ASP A 373 -40.67 3.24 3.46
CA ASP A 373 -39.90 4.29 2.76
C ASP A 373 -38.69 4.72 3.63
N LEU A 374 -37.58 3.99 3.51
CA LEU A 374 -36.33 4.31 4.19
C LEU A 374 -35.53 5.42 3.49
N GLU A 375 -35.98 5.93 2.34
CA GLU A 375 -35.33 7.04 1.60
C GLU A 375 -35.98 8.41 1.83
N ALA A 376 -36.60 8.57 3.01
CA ALA A 376 -37.22 9.78 3.54
C ALA A 376 -36.32 10.90 4.10
N TRP A 377 -35.03 10.72 4.41
CA TRP A 377 -34.27 11.70 5.22
C TRP A 377 -32.75 11.61 5.03
#